data_AF-A0A9P4V552-F1
#
_entry.id   AF-A0A9P4V552-F1
#
_cell.length_a   1.000
_cell.length_b   1.000
_cell.length_c   1.000
_cell.angle_alpha   90.00
_cell.angle_beta   90.00
_cell.angle_gamma   90.00
#
_symmetry.space_group_name_H-M   'P 1'
#
loop_
_entity.id
_entity.type
_entity.pdbx_description
1 polymer ?
#
loop_
_entity_poly.entity_id
_entity_poly.type
_entity_poly.pdbx_seq_one_letter_code
_entity_poly.pdbx_strand_id
1 'polypeptide(L)'
;MSNQRGRGGPGQAPWNNYNQRGRGHEPGGRGGPGGRGGPRGRGVPEVVGVPEVVEVPEVVEEVPEVVEEVPEVVEEQTTPPIPPTLNENGVEEVSIVDDIVELEMPNYVLAPEASSYEPGNVFTPSIDVILEKLNIHRKSDTKYPIRDSFQNPTKKILTNHFEVIIDPKTSFYEYEILGLPEKASRKKTRLLVRTALQRSSFLRSHANYYATDYVRTLASWKKLHPNVGPEREKSKEPNGEGGAWGLIAIKDDRGVHELRLKFTRTADIEGFKRFVNTDADPSNFDANPVKRLLNIIITKAFVDGVVHTNANQFFVKTAWNNLSGPRGALCTIRGYHYTIKPGMGKILLNLSACTSAFFNPLTVTQYLKDNTFSDVQKNELKGRRVFITVERGEKGSPINQHHNRIKTVAGFGKPCNQQTFRWVQQDGAGNSTSSEEITVSEYYKRQYELYLSAPGAEAVNVGKDENPSWFPPEFLRILPHQVYKKIIPNHLAARMIKIACVDPIASRSLIENEAFQRYFRLDWTIDPPRLLHCPSIQVDPRMLKIPSAHLEYPSIEYATTKASINPRNGRWDLRNK
;
A
#
# COMPACT_ATOMS: atom_id res chain seq x y z
N MET A 1 15.01 56.50 35.75
CA MET A 1 15.59 55.20 35.34
C MET A 1 14.84 54.76 34.08
N SER A 2 15.28 55.22 32.91
CA SER A 2 16.16 54.53 31.94
C SER A 2 15.40 53.65 30.92
N ASN A 3 15.36 54.21 29.72
CA ASN A 3 14.91 53.82 28.38
C ASN A 3 15.19 52.39 27.83
N GLN A 4 14.30 52.00 26.89
CA GLN A 4 14.51 51.43 25.54
C GLN A 4 14.61 49.91 25.23
N ARG A 5 13.61 49.48 24.43
CA ARG A 5 13.63 48.79 23.11
C ARG A 5 14.36 47.44 22.90
N GLY A 6 13.60 46.46 22.40
CA GLY A 6 14.04 45.35 21.53
C GLY A 6 12.84 44.55 20.99
N ARG A 7 12.21 44.98 19.89
CA ARG A 7 12.21 44.35 18.54
C ARG A 7 11.96 42.84 18.50
N GLY A 8 10.79 42.47 17.97
CA GLY A 8 10.45 41.13 17.50
C GLY A 8 11.03 40.80 16.13
N GLY A 9 11.03 39.50 15.81
CA GLY A 9 11.34 38.95 14.49
C GLY A 9 10.36 37.83 14.15
N PRO A 10 9.75 37.82 12.95
CA PRO A 10 8.95 36.70 12.48
C PRO A 10 9.82 35.68 11.71
N GLY A 11 9.53 34.40 11.95
CA GLY A 11 10.13 33.27 11.23
C GLY A 11 9.63 33.21 9.78
N GLN A 12 10.57 33.18 8.83
CA GLN A 12 10.32 32.92 7.42
C GLN A 12 10.64 31.46 7.07
N ALA A 13 9.69 30.83 6.40
CA ALA A 13 9.83 29.56 5.70
C ALA A 13 10.68 29.72 4.42
N PRO A 14 11.45 28.70 3.98
CA PRO A 14 12.24 28.81 2.77
C PRO A 14 11.40 28.51 1.51
N TRP A 15 11.16 29.55 0.71
CA TRP A 15 10.78 29.43 -0.71
C TRP A 15 12.04 29.57 -1.57
N ASN A 16 12.32 28.53 -2.37
CA ASN A 16 13.44 28.52 -3.31
C ASN A 16 13.11 29.35 -4.56
N ASN A 17 13.90 30.40 -4.78
CA ASN A 17 13.89 31.24 -5.97
C ASN A 17 14.79 30.60 -7.03
N TYR A 18 14.23 30.23 -8.19
CA TYR A 18 15.01 29.86 -9.38
C TYR A 18 15.35 31.13 -10.14
N ASN A 19 16.65 31.42 -10.21
CA ASN A 19 17.19 32.58 -10.89
C ASN A 19 17.40 32.32 -12.39
N GLN A 20 17.05 33.33 -13.17
CA GLN A 20 17.18 33.41 -14.63
C GLN A 20 18.66 33.55 -15.06
N ARG A 21 19.03 32.86 -16.15
CA ARG A 21 20.04 33.23 -17.17
C ARG A 21 19.59 32.50 -18.45
N GLY A 22 19.35 33.07 -19.62
CA GLY A 22 19.80 34.32 -20.22
C GLY A 22 20.82 34.04 -21.33
N ARG A 23 20.39 33.52 -22.50
CA ARG A 23 20.99 33.59 -23.87
C ARG A 23 19.86 33.21 -24.84
N GLY A 24 19.44 33.94 -25.87
CA GLY A 24 20.09 34.95 -26.69
C GLY A 24 20.46 34.35 -28.04
N HIS A 25 19.51 34.27 -28.99
CA HIS A 25 19.77 34.28 -30.45
C HIS A 25 18.47 34.52 -31.24
N GLU A 26 18.54 35.53 -32.12
CA GLU A 26 17.52 36.02 -33.05
C GLU A 26 17.49 35.25 -34.40
N PRO A 27 16.54 35.56 -35.32
CA PRO A 27 15.95 34.59 -36.25
C PRO A 27 16.32 34.79 -37.74
N GLY A 28 16.01 33.78 -38.54
CA GLY A 28 15.84 33.88 -39.99
C GLY A 28 15.30 32.54 -40.52
N GLY A 29 14.43 32.42 -41.51
CA GLY A 29 13.70 33.37 -42.34
C GLY A 29 12.94 32.56 -43.41
N ARG A 30 11.76 33.07 -43.82
CA ARG A 30 11.06 32.92 -45.11
C ARG A 30 10.71 31.53 -45.69
N GLY A 31 9.42 31.38 -45.99
CA GLY A 31 8.90 30.51 -47.06
C GLY A 31 7.39 30.28 -46.98
N GLY A 32 6.58 31.14 -47.62
CA GLY A 32 5.15 30.85 -47.92
C GLY A 32 4.99 30.21 -49.31
N PRO A 33 3.80 30.29 -49.95
CA PRO A 33 2.51 29.75 -49.52
C PRO A 33 1.79 28.95 -50.64
N GLY A 34 0.71 28.23 -50.32
CA GLY A 34 -0.25 27.66 -51.29
C GLY A 34 -0.78 26.30 -50.83
N GLY A 35 -2.04 25.90 -51.00
CA GLY A 35 -3.18 26.47 -51.71
C GLY A 35 -4.46 25.68 -51.35
N ARG A 36 -5.60 26.26 -51.73
CA ARG A 36 -6.99 25.79 -51.51
C ARG A 36 -7.31 24.48 -52.24
N GLY A 37 -8.25 23.70 -51.71
CA GLY A 37 -8.96 22.67 -52.49
C GLY A 37 -9.94 21.84 -51.65
N GLY A 38 -11.24 22.14 -51.78
CA GLY A 38 -12.34 21.35 -51.21
C GLY A 38 -12.70 20.08 -52.02
N PRO A 39 -13.79 19.39 -51.65
CA PRO A 39 -13.91 17.93 -51.74
C PRO A 39 -14.65 17.42 -53.00
N ARG A 40 -14.42 16.16 -53.36
CA ARG A 40 -15.30 15.38 -54.26
C ARG A 40 -15.41 13.94 -53.79
N GLY A 41 -16.66 13.48 -53.64
CA GLY A 41 -17.02 12.08 -53.45
C GLY A 41 -17.24 11.33 -54.77
N ARG A 42 -17.48 10.02 -54.60
CA ARG A 42 -18.02 8.96 -55.50
C ARG A 42 -17.30 7.66 -55.06
N GLY A 43 -17.89 6.49 -54.97
CA GLY A 43 -19.21 5.97 -55.32
C GLY A 43 -19.15 4.46 -55.12
N VAL A 44 -20.30 3.86 -54.83
CA VAL A 44 -20.53 2.41 -54.70
C VAL A 44 -20.27 1.70 -56.04
N PRO A 45 -19.97 0.40 -56.03
CA PRO A 45 -20.80 -0.46 -56.87
C PRO A 45 -21.25 -1.77 -56.16
N GLU A 46 -22.51 -2.08 -56.41
CA GLU A 46 -23.20 -3.34 -56.20
C GLU A 46 -23.18 -4.11 -57.54
N VAL A 47 -23.19 -5.46 -57.52
CA VAL A 47 -24.01 -6.38 -58.35
C VAL A 47 -23.48 -7.84 -58.25
N VAL A 48 -24.32 -8.68 -57.64
CA VAL A 48 -24.81 -10.04 -58.00
C VAL A 48 -23.90 -11.07 -58.70
N GLY A 49 -23.85 -12.28 -58.13
CA GLY A 49 -23.58 -13.55 -58.84
C GLY A 49 -23.50 -14.76 -57.89
N VAL A 50 -24.50 -15.66 -57.97
CA VAL A 50 -24.60 -16.95 -57.25
C VAL A 50 -23.74 -18.02 -57.96
N PRO A 51 -23.10 -18.96 -57.23
CA PRO A 51 -23.35 -20.40 -57.48
C PRO A 51 -23.45 -21.18 -56.16
N GLU A 52 -24.51 -21.98 -55.98
CA GLU A 52 -24.61 -23.43 -56.24
C GLU A 52 -24.06 -24.30 -55.09
N VAL A 53 -24.96 -25.14 -54.60
CA VAL A 53 -24.89 -25.93 -53.36
C VAL A 53 -24.07 -27.18 -53.61
N VAL A 54 -23.04 -27.41 -52.78
CA VAL A 54 -22.35 -28.69 -52.67
C VAL A 54 -22.58 -29.21 -51.25
N GLU A 55 -23.32 -30.31 -51.14
CA GLU A 55 -23.54 -31.05 -49.90
C GLU A 55 -22.22 -31.66 -49.41
N VAL A 56 -21.92 -31.47 -48.12
CA VAL A 56 -20.80 -32.10 -47.42
C VAL A 56 -21.41 -32.98 -46.33
N PRO A 57 -20.99 -34.26 -46.20
CA PRO A 57 -21.68 -35.24 -45.38
C PRO A 57 -21.50 -35.00 -43.88
N GLU A 58 -22.55 -35.33 -43.15
CA GLU A 58 -22.69 -35.31 -41.70
C GLU A 58 -21.72 -36.32 -41.05
N VAL A 59 -20.65 -35.81 -40.44
CA VAL A 59 -19.76 -36.60 -39.58
C VAL A 59 -20.32 -36.54 -38.16
N VAL A 60 -20.85 -37.67 -37.71
CA VAL A 60 -21.25 -37.92 -36.33
C VAL A 60 -19.96 -38.10 -35.53
N GLU A 61 -19.50 -37.06 -34.83
CA GLU A 61 -18.49 -37.23 -33.77
C GLU A 61 -19.19 -37.72 -32.50
N GLU A 62 -18.87 -38.95 -32.12
CA GLU A 62 -19.19 -39.51 -30.81
C GLU A 62 -18.52 -38.67 -29.72
N VAL A 63 -19.34 -38.16 -28.80
CA VAL A 63 -18.88 -37.48 -27.58
C VAL A 63 -18.21 -38.52 -26.68
N PRO A 64 -16.90 -38.43 -26.38
CA PRO A 64 -16.32 -39.29 -25.37
C PRO A 64 -16.83 -38.86 -24.00
N GLU A 65 -17.34 -39.84 -23.26
CA GLU A 65 -17.74 -39.77 -21.87
C GLU A 65 -16.58 -39.25 -21.02
N VAL A 66 -16.67 -37.98 -20.59
CA VAL A 66 -15.72 -37.37 -19.65
C VAL A 66 -16.00 -37.96 -18.29
N VAL A 67 -15.22 -38.98 -17.93
CA VAL A 67 -15.10 -39.44 -16.54
C VAL A 67 -14.46 -38.28 -15.77
N GLU A 68 -15.23 -37.64 -14.89
CA GLU A 68 -14.70 -36.68 -13.92
C GLU A 68 -13.69 -37.41 -13.01
N GLU A 69 -12.40 -37.34 -13.34
CA GLU A 69 -11.35 -37.54 -12.37
C GLU A 69 -11.43 -36.39 -11.36
N VAL A 70 -12.08 -36.67 -10.24
CA VAL A 70 -12.03 -35.86 -9.03
C VAL A 70 -10.55 -35.65 -8.69
N PRO A 71 -10.02 -34.41 -8.70
CA PRO A 71 -8.65 -34.18 -8.30
C PRO A 71 -8.52 -34.59 -6.83
N GLU A 72 -7.68 -35.59 -6.58
CA GLU A 72 -7.29 -36.03 -5.25
C GLU A 72 -6.80 -34.78 -4.49
N VAL A 73 -7.58 -34.36 -3.50
CA VAL A 73 -7.23 -33.31 -2.57
C VAL A 73 -5.99 -33.80 -1.85
N VAL A 74 -4.81 -33.34 -2.28
CA VAL A 74 -3.61 -33.42 -1.47
C VAL A 74 -3.90 -32.55 -0.26
N GLU A 75 -4.39 -33.17 0.81
CA GLU A 75 -4.41 -32.58 2.13
C GLU A 75 -2.98 -32.10 2.39
N GLU A 76 -2.80 -30.79 2.37
CA GLU A 76 -1.62 -30.14 2.90
C GLU A 76 -1.52 -30.66 4.34
N GLN A 77 -0.58 -31.57 4.59
CA GLN A 77 -0.32 -32.11 5.92
C GLN A 77 0.04 -30.93 6.82
N THR A 78 -0.98 -30.35 7.45
CA THR A 78 -0.81 -29.42 8.54
C THR A 78 -0.12 -30.21 9.63
N THR A 79 1.18 -29.99 9.76
CA THR A 79 1.94 -30.46 10.91
C THR A 79 1.12 -30.16 12.16
N PRO A 80 0.88 -31.16 13.04
CA PRO A 80 0.08 -30.94 14.24
C PRO A 80 0.70 -29.78 15.02
N PRO A 81 -0.12 -28.86 15.56
CA PRO A 81 0.40 -27.71 16.28
C PRO A 81 1.26 -28.21 17.44
N ILE A 82 2.55 -27.85 17.42
CA ILE A 82 3.45 -28.06 18.56
C ILE A 82 2.76 -27.43 19.78
N PRO A 83 2.53 -28.18 20.88
CA PRO A 83 1.90 -27.61 22.07
C PRO A 83 2.73 -26.42 22.57
N PRO A 84 2.10 -25.31 22.96
CA PRO A 84 2.84 -24.14 23.41
C PRO A 84 3.67 -24.51 24.64
N THR A 85 4.98 -24.25 24.58
CA THR A 85 5.82 -24.29 25.77
C THR A 85 5.47 -23.06 26.60
N LEU A 86 5.02 -23.26 27.84
CA LEU A 86 4.75 -22.15 28.76
C LEU A 86 6.06 -21.74 29.44
N ASN A 87 6.33 -20.45 29.52
CA ASN A 87 7.46 -19.93 30.29
C ASN A 87 7.16 -19.92 31.80
N GLU A 88 8.14 -19.55 32.62
CA GLU A 88 8.02 -19.46 34.09
C GLU A 88 6.87 -18.54 34.55
N ASN A 89 6.44 -17.62 33.69
CA ASN A 89 5.34 -16.71 33.93
C ASN A 89 3.98 -17.28 33.49
N GLY A 90 3.89 -18.51 32.96
CA GLY A 90 2.65 -19.10 32.45
C GLY A 90 2.15 -18.50 31.13
N VAL A 91 3.06 -17.92 30.33
CA VAL A 91 2.78 -17.33 29.02
C VAL A 91 3.36 -18.21 27.93
N GLU A 92 2.67 -18.35 26.79
CA GLU A 92 3.16 -19.12 25.64
C GLU A 92 4.50 -18.53 25.15
N GLU A 93 5.53 -19.37 25.04
CA GLU A 93 6.83 -19.04 24.45
C GLU A 93 6.96 -19.66 23.06
N VAL A 94 7.30 -18.83 22.07
CA VAL A 94 7.39 -19.26 20.66
C VAL A 94 8.58 -18.65 19.94
N SER A 95 9.05 -19.35 18.91
CA SER A 95 10.01 -18.82 17.94
C SER A 95 9.33 -17.96 16.86
N ILE A 96 10.13 -17.13 16.18
CA ILE A 96 9.68 -16.30 15.05
C ILE A 96 9.11 -17.18 13.91
N VAL A 97 8.05 -16.70 13.26
CA VAL A 97 7.44 -17.38 12.11
C VAL A 97 8.32 -17.27 10.87
N ASP A 98 8.60 -18.41 10.24
CA ASP A 98 9.26 -18.49 8.93
C ASP A 98 8.21 -18.57 7.81
N ASP A 99 7.87 -17.42 7.21
CA ASP A 99 6.96 -17.42 6.05
C ASP A 99 7.72 -17.75 4.77
N ILE A 100 7.05 -18.48 3.87
CA ILE A 100 7.47 -18.61 2.48
C ILE A 100 7.56 -17.22 1.85
N VAL A 101 8.69 -16.95 1.20
CA VAL A 101 8.99 -15.65 0.61
C VAL A 101 8.75 -15.70 -0.89
N GLU A 102 7.84 -14.87 -1.37
CA GLU A 102 7.67 -14.63 -2.81
C GLU A 102 8.95 -14.04 -3.40
N LEU A 103 9.52 -14.74 -4.40
CA LEU A 103 10.73 -14.32 -5.09
C LEU A 103 10.46 -13.69 -6.45
N GLU A 104 9.23 -13.76 -6.96
CA GLU A 104 8.84 -13.27 -8.28
C GLU A 104 7.57 -12.42 -8.20
N MET A 105 7.31 -11.63 -9.26
CA MET A 105 6.03 -10.94 -9.41
C MET A 105 4.99 -11.97 -9.90
N PRO A 106 3.76 -11.98 -9.35
CA PRO A 106 2.71 -12.87 -9.84
C PRO A 106 2.27 -12.46 -11.25
N ASN A 107 1.49 -13.32 -11.92
CA ASN A 107 0.96 -13.00 -13.25
C ASN A 107 0.11 -11.71 -13.22
N TYR A 108 0.31 -10.88 -14.25
CA TYR A 108 -0.42 -9.63 -14.39
C TYR A 108 -1.91 -9.90 -14.65
N VAL A 109 -2.78 -9.21 -13.92
CA VAL A 109 -4.22 -9.23 -14.14
C VAL A 109 -4.67 -7.91 -14.76
N LEU A 110 -5.41 -8.02 -15.87
CA LEU A 110 -5.94 -6.87 -16.60
C LEU A 110 -6.86 -6.02 -15.72
N ALA A 111 -6.74 -4.71 -15.92
CA ALA A 111 -7.64 -3.74 -15.32
C ALA A 111 -9.06 -3.92 -15.89
N PRO A 112 -10.11 -3.75 -15.08
CA PRO A 112 -11.49 -3.70 -15.58
C PRO A 112 -11.68 -2.53 -16.55
N GLU A 113 -12.36 -2.78 -17.67
CA GLU A 113 -12.56 -1.79 -18.75
C GLU A 113 -13.72 -0.82 -18.46
N ALA A 114 -14.76 -1.28 -17.77
CA ALA A 114 -15.92 -0.49 -17.39
C ALA A 114 -16.33 -0.83 -15.95
N SER A 115 -17.03 0.10 -15.28
CA SER A 115 -17.60 -0.19 -13.96
C SER A 115 -18.81 -1.11 -14.13
N SER A 116 -18.94 -2.09 -13.22
CA SER A 116 -20.12 -2.96 -13.17
C SER A 116 -21.23 -2.40 -12.28
N TYR A 117 -20.98 -1.27 -11.61
CA TYR A 117 -21.93 -0.66 -10.69
C TYR A 117 -22.70 0.47 -11.35
N GLU A 118 -24.00 0.49 -11.11
CA GLU A 118 -24.80 1.70 -11.26
C GLU A 118 -24.29 2.81 -10.31
N PRO A 119 -24.47 4.09 -10.66
CA PRO A 119 -24.18 5.19 -9.75
C PRO A 119 -24.89 5.02 -8.41
N GLY A 120 -24.19 5.31 -7.31
CA GLY A 120 -24.75 5.19 -5.97
C GLY A 120 -25.89 6.17 -5.70
N ASN A 121 -26.50 6.01 -4.52
CA ASN A 121 -27.62 6.83 -4.09
C ASN A 121 -27.28 8.33 -4.18
N VAL A 122 -28.27 9.11 -4.62
CA VAL A 122 -28.13 10.58 -4.65
C VAL A 122 -28.12 11.08 -3.21
N PHE A 123 -26.98 11.54 -2.75
CA PHE A 123 -26.87 12.20 -1.46
C PHE A 123 -27.30 13.65 -1.59
N THR A 124 -28.53 13.95 -1.15
CA THR A 124 -29.06 15.31 -1.07
C THR A 124 -29.33 15.64 0.40
N PRO A 125 -28.36 16.23 1.12
CA PRO A 125 -28.59 16.64 2.49
C PRO A 125 -29.67 17.73 2.53
N SER A 126 -30.52 17.72 3.56
CA SER A 126 -31.43 18.84 3.82
C SER A 126 -30.62 20.05 4.29
N ILE A 127 -30.31 20.94 3.34
CA ILE A 127 -29.40 22.10 3.56
C ILE A 127 -29.94 22.98 4.68
N ASP A 128 -31.24 23.24 4.70
CA ASP A 128 -31.86 24.11 5.71
C ASP A 128 -31.72 23.53 7.12
N VAL A 129 -31.96 22.23 7.28
CA VAL A 129 -31.79 21.53 8.58
C VAL A 129 -30.34 21.58 9.03
N ILE A 130 -29.39 21.42 8.11
CA ILE A 130 -27.96 21.50 8.45
C ILE A 130 -27.58 22.92 8.85
N LEU A 131 -28.02 23.94 8.11
CA LEU A 131 -27.76 25.33 8.46
C LEU A 131 -28.36 25.70 9.80
N GLU A 132 -29.57 25.22 10.12
CA GLU A 132 -30.20 25.38 11.42
C GLU A 132 -29.32 24.79 12.54
N LYS A 133 -28.84 23.56 12.38
CA LYS A 133 -27.94 22.91 13.35
C LYS A 133 -26.60 23.64 13.47
N LEU A 134 -25.99 24.05 12.36
CA LEU A 134 -24.73 24.80 12.38
C LEU A 134 -24.90 26.16 13.08
N ASN A 135 -26.05 26.81 12.92
CA ASN A 135 -26.34 28.10 13.56
C ASN A 135 -26.34 28.01 15.08
N ILE A 136 -26.76 26.88 15.67
CA ILE A 136 -26.69 26.65 17.12
C ILE A 136 -25.24 26.77 17.62
N HIS A 137 -24.29 26.31 16.82
CA HIS A 137 -22.88 26.28 17.18
C HIS A 137 -22.11 27.56 16.79
N ARG A 138 -22.75 28.57 16.20
CA ARG A 138 -22.05 29.80 15.74
C ARG A 138 -21.24 30.53 16.80
N LYS A 139 -21.60 30.38 18.07
CA LYS A 139 -20.90 31.00 19.21
C LYS A 139 -19.84 30.09 19.84
N SER A 140 -19.73 28.84 19.38
CA SER A 140 -18.71 27.90 19.85
C SER A 140 -17.32 28.43 19.49
N ASP A 141 -16.36 28.25 20.39
CA ASP A 141 -14.96 28.62 20.16
C ASP A 141 -14.29 27.59 19.25
N THR A 142 -14.65 27.63 17.96
CA THR A 142 -14.17 26.68 16.97
C THR A 142 -12.87 27.15 16.37
N LYS A 143 -11.94 26.21 16.15
CA LYS A 143 -10.66 26.50 15.47
C LYS A 143 -10.83 27.14 14.09
N TYR A 144 -11.93 26.84 13.40
CA TYR A 144 -12.26 27.35 12.07
C TYR A 144 -13.68 27.92 12.05
N PRO A 145 -13.98 28.92 11.22
CA PRO A 145 -15.32 29.45 11.06
C PRO A 145 -16.33 28.37 10.67
N ILE A 146 -17.51 28.43 11.28
CA ILE A 146 -18.64 27.60 10.90
C ILE A 146 -19.19 28.06 9.54
N ARG A 147 -19.64 27.10 8.74
CA ARG A 147 -20.16 27.37 7.40
C ARG A 147 -21.49 28.14 7.48
N ASP A 148 -21.57 29.26 6.76
CA ASP A 148 -22.75 30.13 6.76
C ASP A 148 -23.77 29.82 5.66
N SER A 149 -23.33 29.26 4.53
CA SER A 149 -24.21 29.04 3.38
C SER A 149 -23.71 27.93 2.45
N PHE A 150 -24.60 27.52 1.55
CA PHE A 150 -24.33 26.58 0.47
C PHE A 150 -24.71 27.22 -0.87
N GLN A 151 -23.96 26.87 -1.93
CA GLN A 151 -24.30 27.26 -3.28
C GLN A 151 -25.45 26.42 -3.82
N ASN A 152 -26.34 27.04 -4.60
CA ASN A 152 -27.42 26.33 -5.26
C ASN A 152 -26.84 25.36 -6.30
N PRO A 153 -27.14 24.06 -6.22
CA PRO A 153 -26.57 23.10 -7.14
C PRO A 153 -27.21 23.18 -8.51
N THR A 154 -26.40 23.09 -9.56
CA THR A 154 -26.85 23.15 -10.96
C THR A 154 -26.79 21.79 -11.64
N LYS A 155 -26.04 20.83 -11.07
CA LYS A 155 -25.89 19.47 -11.61
C LYS A 155 -25.59 18.47 -10.51
N LYS A 156 -25.52 17.19 -10.87
CA LYS A 156 -25.07 16.11 -9.99
C LYS A 156 -23.78 15.49 -10.55
N ILE A 157 -22.83 15.18 -9.67
CA ILE A 157 -21.56 14.54 -10.03
C ILE A 157 -21.32 13.32 -9.14
N LEU A 158 -20.49 12.40 -9.61
CA LEU A 158 -20.00 11.31 -8.78
C LEU A 158 -18.72 11.72 -8.05
N THR A 159 -18.55 11.19 -6.86
CA THR A 159 -17.29 11.30 -6.11
C THR A 159 -16.82 9.92 -5.70
N ASN A 160 -15.52 9.81 -5.47
CA ASN A 160 -14.90 8.59 -4.96
C ASN A 160 -15.07 8.42 -3.44
N HIS A 161 -16.23 8.82 -2.93
CA HIS A 161 -16.67 8.60 -1.56
C HIS A 161 -17.76 7.54 -1.57
N PHE A 162 -17.70 6.69 -0.56
CA PHE A 162 -18.57 5.53 -0.34
C PHE A 162 -19.18 5.66 1.05
N GLU A 163 -20.47 5.37 1.19
CA GLU A 163 -21.13 5.47 2.49
C GLU A 163 -20.71 4.31 3.40
N VAL A 164 -20.38 4.64 4.65
CA VAL A 164 -20.09 3.65 5.69
C VAL A 164 -21.21 3.70 6.73
N ILE A 165 -21.87 2.57 6.93
CA ILE A 165 -22.93 2.40 7.91
C ILE A 165 -22.39 1.52 9.03
N ILE A 166 -22.53 2.00 10.27
CA ILE A 166 -22.05 1.30 11.47
C ILE A 166 -23.26 0.91 12.31
N ASP A 167 -23.38 -0.37 12.65
CA ASP A 167 -24.39 -0.87 13.57
C ASP A 167 -24.37 -0.05 14.88
N PRO A 168 -25.48 0.60 15.28
CA PRO A 168 -25.54 1.39 16.51
C PRO A 168 -25.30 0.59 17.77
N LYS A 169 -25.47 -0.74 17.75
CA LYS A 169 -25.27 -1.60 18.92
C LYS A 169 -23.81 -2.02 19.11
N THR A 170 -22.95 -1.80 18.11
CA THR A 170 -21.56 -2.26 18.16
C THR A 170 -20.66 -1.25 18.86
N SER A 171 -19.93 -1.72 19.86
CA SER A 171 -18.82 -0.99 20.48
C SER A 171 -17.49 -1.43 19.87
N PHE A 172 -16.61 -0.46 19.64
CA PHE A 172 -15.23 -0.73 19.24
C PHE A 172 -14.26 -0.37 20.36
N TYR A 173 -13.16 -1.10 20.44
CA TYR A 173 -12.18 -1.03 21.50
C TYR A 173 -10.79 -0.88 20.90
N GLU A 174 -10.01 0.05 21.45
CA GLU A 174 -8.60 0.26 21.10
C GLU A 174 -7.71 -0.41 22.14
N TYR A 175 -6.74 -1.17 21.65
CA TYR A 175 -5.70 -1.81 22.45
C TYR A 175 -4.31 -1.42 21.95
N GLU A 176 -3.35 -1.39 22.86
CA GLU A 176 -1.93 -1.21 22.56
C GLU A 176 -1.15 -2.49 22.87
N ILE A 177 -0.27 -2.91 21.96
CA ILE A 177 0.68 -4.00 22.16
C ILE A 177 1.94 -3.44 22.81
N LEU A 178 2.20 -3.86 24.04
CA LEU A 178 3.39 -3.52 24.83
C LEU A 178 4.45 -4.61 24.73
N GLY A 179 5.65 -4.36 25.28
CA GLY A 179 6.76 -5.32 25.29
C GLY A 179 7.60 -5.34 24.01
N LEU A 180 7.29 -4.46 23.06
CA LEU A 180 8.08 -4.28 21.84
C LEU A 180 9.37 -3.49 22.14
N PRO A 181 10.54 -3.84 21.58
CA PRO A 181 11.78 -3.13 21.88
C PRO A 181 11.75 -1.67 21.41
N GLU A 182 12.12 -0.73 22.28
CA GLU A 182 12.02 0.71 21.99
C GLU A 182 12.84 1.16 20.78
N LYS A 183 14.04 0.58 20.61
CA LYS A 183 14.96 0.88 19.50
C LYS A 183 14.79 -0.07 18.31
N ALA A 184 13.72 -0.86 18.26
CA ALA A 184 13.47 -1.74 17.12
C ALA A 184 13.11 -0.94 15.87
N SER A 185 13.61 -1.39 14.71
CA SER A 185 13.09 -0.88 13.43
C SER A 185 11.61 -1.24 13.29
N ARG A 186 10.83 -0.40 12.58
CA ARG A 186 9.41 -0.69 12.26
C ARG A 186 9.20 -2.07 11.63
N LYS A 187 10.20 -2.58 10.90
CA LYS A 187 10.21 -3.93 10.31
C LYS A 187 10.26 -5.01 11.38
N LYS A 188 11.17 -4.89 12.36
CA LYS A 188 11.27 -5.83 13.49
C LYS A 188 10.00 -5.79 14.34
N THR A 189 9.46 -4.59 14.60
CA THR A 189 8.17 -4.44 15.28
C THR A 189 7.05 -5.19 14.57
N ARG A 190 6.92 -5.03 13.24
CA ARG A 190 5.95 -5.76 12.41
C ARG A 190 6.12 -7.27 12.47
N LEU A 191 7.35 -7.75 12.46
CA LEU A 191 7.64 -9.18 12.56
C LEU A 191 7.21 -9.77 13.91
N LEU A 192 7.53 -9.09 15.01
CA LEU A 192 7.13 -9.51 16.36
C LEU A 192 5.61 -9.49 16.51
N VAL A 193 4.94 -8.41 16.09
CA VAL A 193 3.47 -8.33 16.11
C VAL A 193 2.86 -9.45 15.27
N ARG A 194 3.33 -9.67 14.03
CA ARG A 194 2.79 -10.74 13.19
C ARG A 194 2.99 -12.13 13.80
N THR A 195 4.17 -12.37 14.38
CA THR A 195 4.45 -13.60 15.13
C THR A 195 3.46 -13.77 16.27
N ALA A 196 3.16 -12.71 17.03
CA ALA A 196 2.15 -12.74 18.09
C ALA A 196 0.77 -13.13 17.55
N LEU A 197 0.32 -12.51 16.45
CA LEU A 197 -0.98 -12.82 15.84
C LEU A 197 -1.07 -14.27 15.35
N GLN A 198 0.02 -14.81 14.80
CA GLN A 198 0.07 -16.15 14.22
C GLN A 198 0.31 -17.25 15.25
N ARG A 199 0.94 -16.95 16.38
CA ARG A 199 1.36 -17.98 17.35
C ARG A 199 0.54 -17.96 18.63
N SER A 200 0.10 -16.79 19.09
CA SER A 200 -0.75 -16.69 20.30
C SER A 200 -2.07 -17.43 20.07
N SER A 201 -2.36 -18.44 20.90
CA SER A 201 -3.64 -19.16 20.87
C SER A 201 -4.83 -18.20 21.05
N PHE A 202 -4.67 -17.21 21.94
CA PHE A 202 -5.67 -16.18 22.18
C PHE A 202 -5.94 -15.34 20.93
N LEU A 203 -4.89 -14.77 20.30
CA LEU A 203 -5.08 -13.91 19.12
C LEU A 203 -5.55 -14.69 17.90
N ARG A 204 -5.15 -15.96 17.76
CA ARG A 204 -5.65 -16.83 16.69
C ARG A 204 -7.13 -17.14 16.85
N SER A 205 -7.55 -17.58 18.04
CA SER A 205 -8.96 -17.88 18.32
C SER A 205 -9.86 -16.64 18.20
N HIS A 206 -9.30 -15.44 18.35
CA HIS A 206 -10.01 -14.18 18.20
C HIS A 206 -9.73 -13.43 16.90
N ALA A 207 -9.09 -14.06 15.91
CA ALA A 207 -8.65 -13.40 14.68
C ALA A 207 -9.79 -12.73 13.88
N ASN A 208 -11.04 -13.19 14.06
CA ASN A 208 -12.25 -12.61 13.46
C ASN A 208 -12.88 -11.47 14.27
N TYR A 209 -12.22 -10.99 15.33
CA TYR A 209 -12.74 -9.91 16.18
C TYR A 209 -11.87 -8.67 16.22
N TYR A 210 -10.74 -8.64 15.51
CA TYR A 210 -9.86 -7.48 15.50
C TYR A 210 -9.14 -7.26 14.17
N ALA A 211 -8.61 -6.04 14.04
CA ALA A 211 -7.70 -5.56 13.03
C ALA A 211 -6.47 -4.90 13.70
N THR A 212 -5.38 -4.72 12.95
CA THR A 212 -4.16 -4.12 13.50
C THR A 212 -3.41 -3.33 12.43
N ASP A 213 -2.67 -2.31 12.86
CA ASP A 213 -1.70 -1.61 12.02
C ASP A 213 -0.37 -2.39 11.84
N TYR A 214 -0.29 -3.60 12.42
CA TYR A 214 0.88 -4.46 12.55
C TYR A 214 2.06 -3.78 13.25
N VAL A 215 1.83 -2.74 14.06
CA VAL A 215 2.90 -2.02 14.75
C VAL A 215 2.65 -1.99 16.25
N ARG A 216 1.58 -1.33 16.69
CA ARG A 216 1.28 -1.20 18.13
C ARG A 216 -0.21 -1.25 18.40
N THR A 217 -1.04 -0.87 17.44
CA THR A 217 -2.47 -0.68 17.69
C THR A 217 -3.24 -1.91 17.24
N LEU A 218 -4.16 -2.35 18.09
CA LEU A 218 -5.15 -3.37 17.77
C LEU A 218 -6.54 -2.77 17.99
N ALA A 219 -7.37 -2.83 16.94
CA ALA A 219 -8.74 -2.34 16.93
C ALA A 219 -9.68 -3.54 16.95
N SER A 220 -10.60 -3.62 17.91
CA SER A 220 -11.52 -4.76 18.06
C SER A 220 -12.97 -4.33 18.18
N TRP A 221 -13.89 -5.15 17.66
CA TRP A 221 -15.34 -5.02 17.84
C TRP A 221 -15.90 -5.99 18.89
N LYS A 222 -15.01 -6.60 19.68
CA LYS A 222 -15.34 -7.40 20.87
C LYS A 222 -14.39 -7.02 22.01
N LYS A 223 -14.88 -7.04 23.23
CA LYS A 223 -14.01 -6.81 24.39
C LYS A 223 -13.09 -8.03 24.54
N LEU A 224 -11.80 -7.85 24.28
CA LEU A 224 -10.81 -8.95 24.22
C LEU A 224 -10.26 -9.28 25.60
N HIS A 225 -9.89 -8.25 26.37
CA HIS A 225 -9.18 -8.39 27.64
C HIS A 225 -9.82 -9.25 28.74
N PRO A 226 -11.16 -9.47 28.81
CA PRO A 226 -11.73 -10.41 29.77
C PRO A 226 -11.21 -11.85 29.63
N ASN A 227 -10.66 -12.21 28.45
CA ASN A 227 -10.28 -13.57 28.10
C ASN A 227 -8.78 -13.73 27.75
N VAL A 228 -7.94 -12.68 27.91
CA VAL A 228 -6.53 -12.68 27.44
C VAL A 228 -5.60 -13.49 28.36
N GLY A 229 -6.07 -13.95 29.52
CA GLY A 229 -5.26 -14.62 30.54
C GLY A 229 -5.02 -13.73 31.76
N PRO A 230 -3.94 -13.93 32.54
CA PRO A 230 -3.72 -13.19 33.76
C PRO A 230 -3.44 -11.70 33.50
N GLU A 231 -4.18 -10.84 34.20
CA GLU A 231 -3.93 -9.40 34.24
C GLU A 231 -2.62 -9.12 34.98
N ARG A 232 -1.71 -8.38 34.35
CA ARG A 232 -0.37 -8.08 34.85
C ARG A 232 -0.27 -6.67 35.43
N GLU A 233 -1.01 -5.73 34.87
CA GLU A 233 -1.11 -4.36 35.36
C GLU A 233 -2.58 -4.00 35.53
N LYS A 234 -2.99 -3.69 36.77
CA LYS A 234 -4.37 -3.29 37.05
C LYS A 234 -4.64 -1.87 36.56
N SER A 235 -5.81 -1.67 35.96
CA SER A 235 -6.31 -0.33 35.65
C SER A 235 -6.47 0.52 36.92
N LYS A 236 -6.14 1.81 36.82
CA LYS A 236 -6.46 2.82 37.86
C LYS A 236 -7.81 3.51 37.59
N GLU A 237 -8.32 3.37 36.38
CA GLU A 237 -9.55 4.02 35.93
C GLU A 237 -10.77 3.12 36.16
N PRO A 238 -11.95 3.68 36.52
CA PRO A 238 -13.17 2.90 36.78
C PRO A 238 -13.67 2.09 35.57
N ASN A 239 -13.34 2.54 34.35
CA ASN A 239 -13.75 1.91 33.10
C ASN A 239 -12.82 0.76 32.64
N GLY A 240 -11.76 0.48 33.40
CA GLY A 240 -10.75 -0.52 33.06
C GLY A 240 -9.62 -0.01 32.16
N GLU A 241 -9.63 1.27 31.77
CA GLU A 241 -8.59 1.85 30.91
C GLU A 241 -7.22 1.80 31.58
N GLY A 242 -6.21 1.45 30.78
CA GLY A 242 -4.83 1.33 31.24
C GLY A 242 -4.45 -0.06 31.77
N GLY A 243 -5.41 -0.97 31.97
CA GLY A 243 -5.11 -2.36 32.34
C GLY A 243 -4.32 -3.09 31.25
N ALA A 244 -3.44 -4.02 31.63
CA ALA A 244 -2.64 -4.82 30.70
C ALA A 244 -2.58 -6.30 31.05
N TRP A 245 -2.73 -7.15 30.04
CA TRP A 245 -2.78 -8.62 30.14
C TRP A 245 -1.60 -9.26 29.40
N GLY A 246 -1.07 -10.35 29.97
CA GLY A 246 -0.01 -11.13 29.32
C GLY A 246 -0.50 -11.74 28.01
N LEU A 247 0.25 -11.57 26.91
CA LEU A 247 -0.18 -12.01 25.58
C LEU A 247 0.63 -13.21 25.07
N ILE A 248 1.94 -13.04 24.92
CA ILE A 248 2.86 -14.07 24.41
C ILE A 248 4.32 -13.65 24.67
N ALA A 249 5.22 -14.61 24.88
CA ALA A 249 6.66 -14.40 24.90
C ALA A 249 7.26 -14.88 23.56
N ILE A 250 8.00 -14.01 22.87
CA ILE A 250 8.62 -14.36 21.58
C ILE A 250 10.13 -14.37 21.74
N LYS A 251 10.76 -15.51 21.47
CA LYS A 251 12.22 -15.65 21.51
C LYS A 251 12.84 -15.40 20.15
N ASP A 252 13.84 -14.52 20.11
CA ASP A 252 14.70 -14.29 18.95
C ASP A 252 16.19 -14.34 19.31
N ASP A 253 17.05 -14.06 18.33
CA ASP A 253 18.51 -14.02 18.45
C ASP A 253 19.02 -13.03 19.51
N ARG A 254 18.17 -12.10 19.97
CA ARG A 254 18.53 -11.04 20.93
C ARG A 254 17.89 -11.21 22.30
N GLY A 255 17.08 -12.24 22.50
CA GLY A 255 16.42 -12.53 23.78
C GLY A 255 14.92 -12.79 23.63
N VAL A 256 14.23 -12.73 24.77
CA VAL A 256 12.79 -12.98 24.88
C VAL A 256 12.04 -11.65 24.98
N HIS A 257 11.03 -11.48 24.14
CA HIS A 257 10.15 -10.31 24.11
C HIS A 257 8.79 -10.69 24.68
N GLU A 258 8.52 -10.31 25.93
CA GLU A 258 7.24 -10.55 26.58
C GLU A 258 6.20 -9.49 26.17
N LEU A 259 5.38 -9.85 25.18
CA LEU A 259 4.33 -8.97 24.69
C LEU A 259 3.11 -9.01 25.61
N ARG A 260 2.47 -7.84 25.75
CA ARG A 260 1.28 -7.64 26.56
C ARG A 260 0.24 -6.85 25.77
N LEU A 261 -1.03 -7.10 26.03
CA LEU A 261 -2.15 -6.36 25.44
C LEU A 261 -2.69 -5.38 26.48
N LYS A 262 -2.63 -4.08 26.19
CA LYS A 262 -3.15 -3.03 27.06
C LYS A 262 -4.48 -2.51 26.51
N PHE A 263 -5.51 -2.42 27.35
CA PHE A 263 -6.76 -1.77 26.98
C PHE A 263 -6.60 -0.26 27.06
N THR A 264 -6.82 0.44 25.94
CA THR A 264 -6.60 1.87 25.84
C THR A 264 -7.89 2.65 26.03
N ARG A 265 -8.94 2.32 25.28
CA ARG A 265 -10.26 2.97 25.38
C ARG A 265 -11.36 2.25 24.61
N THR A 266 -12.60 2.59 24.94
CA THR A 266 -13.78 2.34 24.08
C THR A 266 -13.97 3.53 23.13
N ALA A 267 -14.25 3.26 21.85
CA ALA A 267 -14.47 4.30 20.86
C ALA A 267 -15.87 4.93 21.00
N ASP A 268 -15.93 6.25 21.05
CA ASP A 268 -17.18 7.01 21.09
C ASP A 268 -17.83 7.11 19.70
N ILE A 269 -18.44 6.01 19.24
CA ILE A 269 -19.16 5.95 17.95
C ILE A 269 -20.40 6.83 17.97
N GLU A 270 -21.09 6.93 19.11
CA GLU A 270 -22.29 7.74 19.24
C GLU A 270 -21.96 9.23 19.11
N GLY A 271 -20.95 9.72 19.83
CA GLY A 271 -20.41 11.06 19.67
C GLY A 271 -19.92 11.33 18.24
N PHE A 272 -19.26 10.35 17.61
CA PHE A 272 -18.84 10.47 16.21
C PHE A 272 -20.03 10.58 15.24
N LYS A 273 -21.11 9.83 15.45
CA LYS A 273 -22.35 9.93 14.68
C LYS A 273 -23.04 11.28 14.89
N ARG A 274 -23.13 11.76 16.14
CA ARG A 274 -23.64 13.10 16.45
C ARG A 274 -22.83 14.19 15.77
N PHE A 275 -21.50 14.08 15.80
CA PHE A 275 -20.61 15.01 15.11
C PHE A 275 -20.86 15.02 13.59
N VAL A 276 -20.94 13.85 12.95
CA VAL A 276 -21.27 13.71 11.52
C VAL A 276 -22.64 14.33 11.19
N ASN A 277 -23.62 14.16 12.07
CA ASN A 277 -24.97 14.70 11.91
C ASN A 277 -25.11 16.17 12.32
N THR A 278 -24.01 16.83 12.72
CA THR A 278 -23.98 18.22 13.21
C THR A 278 -24.80 18.43 14.49
N ASP A 279 -24.94 17.38 15.30
CA ASP A 279 -25.64 17.42 16.60
C ASP A 279 -24.68 17.62 17.79
N ALA A 280 -23.37 17.55 17.55
CA ALA A 280 -22.33 17.75 18.57
C ALA A 280 -21.59 19.05 18.32
N ASP A 281 -21.23 19.74 19.42
CA ASP A 281 -20.37 20.92 19.34
C ASP A 281 -18.98 20.52 18.80
N PRO A 282 -18.57 21.04 17.63
CA PRO A 282 -17.31 20.69 17.01
C PRO A 282 -16.07 21.10 17.83
N SER A 283 -16.19 22.03 18.78
CA SER A 283 -15.10 22.39 19.71
C SER A 283 -14.88 21.35 20.80
N ASN A 284 -15.89 20.56 21.13
CA ASN A 284 -15.88 19.65 22.27
C ASN A 284 -15.70 18.18 21.88
N PHE A 285 -15.61 17.87 20.59
CA PHE A 285 -15.50 16.49 20.10
C PHE A 285 -14.31 16.30 19.14
N ASP A 286 -13.36 15.44 19.53
CA ASP A 286 -12.27 15.01 18.65
C ASP A 286 -12.66 13.75 17.86
N ALA A 287 -12.88 13.92 16.56
CA ALA A 287 -13.18 12.84 15.63
C ALA A 287 -11.98 11.93 15.31
N ASN A 288 -10.74 12.36 15.58
CA ASN A 288 -9.53 11.66 15.10
C ASN A 288 -9.32 10.26 15.71
N PRO A 289 -9.57 10.01 17.01
CA PRO A 289 -9.44 8.67 17.60
C PRO A 289 -10.33 7.64 16.91
N VAL A 290 -11.63 7.96 16.76
CA VAL A 290 -12.61 7.08 16.09
C VAL A 290 -12.23 6.88 14.62
N LYS A 291 -11.89 7.96 13.90
CA LYS A 291 -11.43 7.88 12.50
C LYS A 291 -10.21 6.97 12.33
N ARG A 292 -9.20 7.09 13.20
CA ARG A 292 -7.99 6.25 13.17
C ARG A 292 -8.35 4.78 13.40
N LEU A 293 -9.21 4.51 14.39
CA LEU A 293 -9.64 3.16 14.71
C LEU A 293 -10.40 2.51 13.53
N LEU A 294 -11.34 3.24 12.93
CA LEU A 294 -12.08 2.76 11.76
C LEU A 294 -11.15 2.52 10.55
N ASN A 295 -10.17 3.39 10.31
CA ASN A 295 -9.15 3.15 9.26
C ASN A 295 -8.40 1.83 9.49
N ILE A 296 -8.05 1.51 10.74
CA ILE A 296 -7.41 0.23 11.07
C ILE A 296 -8.39 -0.93 10.82
N ILE A 297 -9.67 -0.80 11.19
CA ILE A 297 -10.65 -1.87 10.98
C ILE A 297 -10.83 -2.17 9.48
N ILE A 298 -10.83 -1.15 8.61
CA ILE A 298 -10.88 -1.35 7.16
C ILE A 298 -9.70 -2.20 6.65
N THR A 299 -8.52 -2.19 7.29
CA THR A 299 -7.40 -3.06 6.86
C THR A 299 -7.76 -4.55 6.91
N LYS A 300 -8.71 -4.94 7.75
CA LYS A 300 -9.16 -6.34 7.87
C LYS A 300 -10.06 -6.75 6.71
N ALA A 301 -10.59 -5.78 5.96
CA ALA A 301 -11.42 -6.06 4.80
C ALA A 301 -10.62 -6.59 3.61
N PHE A 302 -9.28 -6.48 3.58
CA PHE A 302 -8.53 -6.83 2.39
C PHE A 302 -8.26 -8.33 2.24
N VAL A 303 -8.34 -8.82 1.01
CA VAL A 303 -7.97 -10.18 0.60
C VAL A 303 -6.45 -10.38 0.59
N ASP A 304 -5.99 -11.64 0.59
CA ASP A 304 -4.61 -11.97 0.23
C ASP A 304 -4.31 -11.55 -1.21
N GLY A 305 -3.09 -11.08 -1.47
CA GLY A 305 -2.69 -10.57 -2.79
C GLY A 305 -2.55 -9.05 -2.88
N VAL A 306 -2.60 -8.35 -1.74
CA VAL A 306 -2.23 -6.94 -1.63
C VAL A 306 -0.98 -6.73 -0.78
N VAL A 307 -0.30 -5.60 -0.96
CA VAL A 307 0.83 -5.17 -0.14
C VAL A 307 0.55 -3.81 0.47
N HIS A 308 0.63 -3.75 1.80
CA HIS A 308 0.49 -2.52 2.56
C HIS A 308 1.83 -1.82 2.75
N THR A 309 1.96 -0.62 2.21
CA THR A 309 3.18 0.20 2.34
C THR A 309 3.09 1.19 3.49
N ASN A 310 1.88 1.66 3.78
CA ASN A 310 1.50 2.48 4.94
C ASN A 310 0.11 2.02 5.47
N ALA A 311 -0.43 2.71 6.48
CA ALA A 311 -1.68 2.31 7.11
C ALA A 311 -2.90 2.40 6.18
N ASN A 312 -2.89 3.36 5.25
CA ASN A 312 -4.06 3.80 4.49
C ASN A 312 -3.89 3.56 2.98
N GLN A 313 -2.97 2.69 2.60
CA GLN A 313 -2.66 2.42 1.20
C GLN A 313 -2.27 0.96 1.01
N PHE A 314 -2.85 0.35 -0.01
CA PHE A 314 -2.52 -1.00 -0.45
C PHE A 314 -2.23 -1.01 -1.95
N PHE A 315 -1.39 -1.95 -2.36
CA PHE A 315 -1.01 -2.16 -3.76
C PHE A 315 -1.34 -3.58 -4.17
N VAL A 316 -1.94 -3.74 -5.34
CA VAL A 316 -2.38 -5.04 -5.82
C VAL A 316 -1.20 -5.77 -6.47
N LYS A 317 -0.80 -6.93 -5.92
CA LYS A 317 0.42 -7.63 -6.37
C LYS A 317 0.40 -7.99 -7.85
N THR A 318 -0.78 -8.28 -8.41
CA THR A 318 -0.99 -8.65 -9.82
C THR A 318 -1.22 -7.44 -10.75
N ALA A 319 -1.25 -6.22 -10.23
CA ALA A 319 -1.54 -5.00 -11.01
C ALA A 319 -0.27 -4.22 -11.35
N TRP A 320 0.77 -4.91 -11.82
CA TRP A 320 2.08 -4.33 -12.08
C TRP A 320 2.37 -4.13 -13.57
N ASN A 321 3.23 -3.16 -13.89
CA ASN A 321 3.72 -2.92 -15.26
C ASN A 321 5.19 -2.52 -15.23
N ASN A 322 5.99 -3.02 -16.16
CA ASN A 322 7.40 -2.66 -16.26
C ASN A 322 7.55 -1.15 -16.53
N LEU A 323 8.29 -0.44 -15.65
CA LEU A 323 8.57 0.99 -15.82
C LEU A 323 9.85 1.18 -16.64
N SER A 324 10.88 0.42 -16.31
CA SER A 324 12.19 0.50 -16.95
C SER A 324 12.38 -0.47 -18.13
N GLY A 325 11.31 -1.12 -18.59
CA GLY A 325 11.38 -2.19 -19.60
C GLY A 325 11.45 -3.61 -18.98
N PRO A 326 11.42 -4.68 -19.80
CA PRO A 326 11.21 -6.06 -19.33
C PRO A 326 12.26 -6.59 -18.35
N ARG A 327 13.48 -6.07 -18.39
CA ARG A 327 14.60 -6.44 -17.49
C ARG A 327 15.07 -5.26 -16.64
N GLY A 328 14.27 -4.19 -16.59
CA GLY A 328 14.63 -2.98 -15.89
C GLY A 328 14.41 -3.09 -14.38
N ALA A 329 15.15 -2.31 -13.60
CA ALA A 329 15.13 -2.37 -12.14
C ALA A 329 13.82 -1.91 -11.49
N LEU A 330 13.00 -1.11 -12.18
CA LEU A 330 11.73 -0.60 -11.66
C LEU A 330 10.52 -1.12 -12.44
N CYS A 331 9.48 -1.46 -11.68
CA CYS A 331 8.12 -1.61 -12.15
C CYS A 331 7.21 -0.59 -11.47
N THR A 332 6.01 -0.42 -12.00
CA THR A 332 4.91 0.26 -11.35
C THR A 332 3.95 -0.78 -10.81
N ILE A 333 3.29 -0.47 -9.69
CA ILE A 333 2.18 -1.27 -9.18
C ILE A 333 1.01 -0.31 -8.93
N ARG A 334 -0.17 -0.67 -9.43
CA ARG A 334 -1.41 0.04 -9.09
C ARG A 334 -1.85 -0.33 -7.68
N GLY A 335 -2.40 0.65 -7.00
CA GLY A 335 -2.90 0.52 -5.65
C GLY A 335 -3.97 1.55 -5.36
N TYR A 336 -4.37 1.61 -4.10
CA TYR A 336 -5.46 2.46 -3.66
C TYR A 336 -5.13 3.06 -2.32
N HIS A 337 -5.40 4.36 -2.19
CA HIS A 337 -5.40 5.06 -0.92
C HIS A 337 -6.82 5.16 -0.39
N TYR A 338 -7.02 4.85 0.89
CA TYR A 338 -8.32 4.92 1.52
C TYR A 338 -8.29 5.71 2.83
N THR A 339 -9.37 6.41 3.15
CA THR A 339 -9.52 7.02 4.46
C THR A 339 -10.99 7.20 4.82
N ILE A 340 -11.31 6.93 6.08
CA ILE A 340 -12.55 7.36 6.71
C ILE A 340 -12.52 8.88 6.89
N LYS A 341 -13.63 9.53 6.57
CA LYS A 341 -13.86 10.96 6.75
C LYS A 341 -15.23 11.16 7.40
N PRO A 342 -15.35 12.05 8.40
CA PRO A 342 -16.66 12.57 8.78
C PRO A 342 -17.17 13.43 7.62
N GLY A 343 -18.21 12.95 6.94
CA GLY A 343 -19.00 13.77 6.03
C GLY A 343 -20.05 14.55 6.80
N MET A 344 -20.82 15.35 6.08
CA MET A 344 -21.98 16.05 6.65
C MET A 344 -23.19 15.12 6.49
N GLY A 345 -23.60 14.46 7.57
CA GLY A 345 -24.72 13.50 7.62
C GLY A 345 -24.40 12.05 7.25
N LYS A 346 -23.21 11.76 6.71
CA LYS A 346 -22.74 10.39 6.43
C LYS A 346 -21.29 10.20 6.84
N ILE A 347 -20.95 9.01 7.32
CA ILE A 347 -19.56 8.58 7.47
C ILE A 347 -19.10 8.12 6.08
N LEU A 348 -17.96 8.63 5.62
CA LEU A 348 -17.50 8.42 4.26
C LEU A 348 -16.19 7.64 4.24
N LEU A 349 -16.11 6.59 3.43
CA LEU A 349 -14.86 6.01 2.99
C LEU A 349 -14.47 6.70 1.68
N ASN A 350 -13.39 7.49 1.69
CA ASN A 350 -12.77 7.97 0.46
C ASN A 350 -11.81 6.91 -0.04
N LEU A 351 -11.92 6.50 -1.31
CA LEU A 351 -11.05 5.51 -1.95
C LEU A 351 -10.55 6.06 -3.28
N SER A 352 -9.23 6.16 -3.46
CA SER A 352 -8.61 6.77 -4.65
C SER A 352 -7.59 5.81 -5.28
N ALA A 353 -7.65 5.61 -6.59
CA ALA A 353 -6.61 4.88 -7.31
C ALA A 353 -5.28 5.65 -7.26
N CYS A 354 -4.18 4.92 -7.17
CA CYS A 354 -2.83 5.47 -7.18
C CYS A 354 -1.85 4.47 -7.81
N THR A 355 -0.72 4.97 -8.31
CA THR A 355 0.33 4.15 -8.91
C THR A 355 1.66 4.55 -8.30
N SER A 356 2.48 3.58 -7.91
CA SER A 356 3.81 3.84 -7.35
C SER A 356 4.86 2.93 -7.97
N ALA A 357 6.12 3.35 -7.88
CA ALA A 357 7.26 2.60 -8.38
C ALA A 357 7.77 1.61 -7.33
N PHE A 358 8.13 0.41 -7.78
CA PHE A 358 8.65 -0.69 -6.98
C PHE A 358 9.87 -1.29 -7.65
N PHE A 359 10.74 -1.94 -6.87
CA PHE A 359 11.84 -2.71 -7.42
C PHE A 359 11.33 -4.01 -8.04
N ASN A 360 11.79 -4.30 -9.26
CA ASN A 360 11.61 -5.60 -9.87
C ASN A 360 12.48 -6.65 -9.15
N PRO A 361 12.02 -7.91 -9.06
CA PRO A 361 12.74 -8.97 -8.36
C PRO A 361 13.84 -9.59 -9.23
N LEU A 362 14.84 -8.78 -9.57
CA LEU A 362 16.02 -9.17 -10.36
C LEU A 362 17.10 -9.79 -9.45
N THR A 363 17.97 -10.63 -10.03
CA THR A 363 19.24 -10.92 -9.35
C THR A 363 20.07 -9.64 -9.25
N VAL A 364 20.94 -9.51 -8.24
CA VAL A 364 21.78 -8.31 -8.11
C VAL A 364 22.69 -8.16 -9.33
N THR A 365 23.16 -9.27 -9.92
CA THR A 365 23.88 -9.23 -11.21
C THR A 365 23.06 -8.61 -12.34
N GLN A 366 21.78 -9.00 -12.50
CA GLN A 366 20.91 -8.41 -13.52
C GLN A 366 20.65 -6.93 -13.26
N TYR A 367 20.39 -6.57 -12.00
CA TYR A 367 20.17 -5.19 -11.58
C TYR A 367 21.39 -4.29 -11.85
N LEU A 368 22.61 -4.77 -11.60
CA LEU A 368 23.82 -3.99 -11.84
C LEU A 368 24.13 -3.80 -13.34
N LYS A 369 23.64 -4.70 -14.21
CA LYS A 369 23.74 -4.58 -15.67
C LYS A 369 22.65 -3.72 -16.29
N ASP A 370 21.65 -3.34 -15.50
CA ASP A 370 20.51 -2.55 -15.97
C ASP A 370 20.84 -1.04 -15.99
N ASN A 371 20.23 -0.34 -16.95
CA ASN A 371 20.46 1.08 -17.21
C ASN A 371 19.45 2.01 -16.52
N THR A 372 18.55 1.49 -15.67
CA THR A 372 17.56 2.33 -14.94
C THR A 372 18.22 3.42 -14.11
N PHE A 373 19.35 3.10 -13.46
CA PHE A 373 20.01 4.00 -12.51
C PHE A 373 21.43 4.41 -12.96
N SER A 374 21.81 4.10 -14.20
CA SER A 374 23.08 4.47 -14.88
C SER A 374 24.38 4.34 -14.06
N ASP A 375 24.73 5.32 -13.23
CA ASP A 375 25.98 5.34 -12.45
C ASP A 375 25.76 5.17 -10.93
N VAL A 376 24.50 5.09 -10.49
CA VAL A 376 24.12 5.08 -9.07
C VAL A 376 23.39 3.80 -8.63
N GLN A 377 23.38 2.74 -9.43
CA GLN A 377 22.73 1.45 -9.11
C GLN A 377 23.11 0.96 -7.71
N LYS A 378 24.40 0.95 -7.39
CA LYS A 378 24.90 0.48 -6.08
C LYS A 378 24.30 1.28 -4.93
N ASN A 379 24.22 2.61 -5.08
CA ASN A 379 23.65 3.49 -4.06
C ASN A 379 22.14 3.33 -3.92
N GLU A 380 21.44 2.99 -5.01
CA GLU A 380 20.01 2.71 -4.99
C GLU A 380 19.66 1.33 -4.39
N LEU A 381 20.59 0.37 -4.50
CA LEU A 381 20.45 -0.95 -3.91
C LEU A 381 20.77 -0.99 -2.41
N LYS A 382 21.61 -0.08 -1.89
CA LYS A 382 21.88 0.02 -0.45
C LYS A 382 20.57 0.17 0.35
N GLY A 383 20.43 -0.61 1.42
CA GLY A 383 19.24 -0.66 2.25
C GLY A 383 18.07 -1.47 1.67
N ARG A 384 18.23 -2.07 0.48
CA ARG A 384 17.22 -2.96 -0.13
C ARG A 384 17.38 -4.38 0.37
N ARG A 385 16.24 -5.06 0.48
CA ARG A 385 16.22 -6.45 0.89
C ARG A 385 16.49 -7.36 -0.30
N VAL A 386 17.32 -8.35 -0.05
CA VAL A 386 17.65 -9.41 -0.98
C VAL A 386 17.42 -10.75 -0.29
N PHE A 387 17.12 -11.77 -1.10
CA PHE A 387 17.05 -13.15 -0.69
C PHE A 387 18.29 -13.87 -1.19
N ILE A 388 18.97 -14.60 -0.31
CA ILE A 388 20.07 -15.48 -0.67
C ILE A 388 19.47 -16.70 -1.37
N THR A 389 19.77 -16.94 -2.65
CA THR A 389 19.13 -17.99 -3.46
C THR A 389 19.79 -19.36 -3.35
N VAL A 390 21.03 -19.41 -2.87
CA VAL A 390 21.77 -20.64 -2.60
C VAL A 390 21.43 -21.22 -1.22
N GLU A 391 21.44 -22.54 -1.09
CA GLU A 391 21.41 -23.22 0.20
C GLU A 391 22.80 -23.14 0.86
N ARG A 392 22.82 -23.07 2.19
CA ARG A 392 24.04 -22.92 2.99
C ARG A 392 24.10 -23.96 4.10
N GLY A 393 25.26 -24.59 4.28
CA GLY A 393 25.41 -25.66 5.26
C GLY A 393 24.66 -26.92 4.85
N GLU A 394 24.36 -27.78 5.82
CA GLU A 394 23.65 -29.03 5.57
C GLU A 394 22.19 -28.81 5.16
N LYS A 395 21.65 -29.78 4.41
CA LYS A 395 20.24 -29.79 4.00
C LYS A 395 19.34 -29.72 5.23
N GLY A 396 18.41 -28.76 5.24
CA GLY A 396 17.52 -28.52 6.39
C GLY A 396 18.12 -27.67 7.53
N SER A 397 19.35 -27.15 7.38
CA SER A 397 19.94 -26.26 8.38
C SER A 397 19.06 -25.04 8.68
N PRO A 398 18.91 -24.63 9.95
CA PRO A 398 18.13 -23.44 10.34
C PRO A 398 18.56 -22.15 9.62
N ILE A 399 19.81 -22.07 9.14
CA ILE A 399 20.32 -20.94 8.37
C ILE A 399 19.61 -20.75 7.01
N ASN A 400 18.96 -21.80 6.50
CA ASN A 400 18.21 -21.81 5.24
C ASN A 400 16.72 -21.54 5.41
N GLN A 401 16.24 -21.34 6.64
CA GLN A 401 14.91 -20.78 6.89
C GLN A 401 14.78 -19.43 6.15
N HIS A 402 13.62 -19.18 5.56
CA HIS A 402 13.37 -18.04 4.68
C HIS A 402 13.75 -16.69 5.32
N HIS A 403 13.35 -16.45 6.56
CA HIS A 403 13.69 -15.23 7.30
C HIS A 403 15.21 -15.06 7.49
N ASN A 404 15.96 -16.15 7.63
CA ASN A 404 17.42 -16.15 7.75
C ASN A 404 18.15 -15.92 6.42
N ARG A 405 17.45 -16.12 5.29
CA ARG A 405 17.91 -15.83 3.93
C ARG A 405 17.56 -14.43 3.45
N ILE A 406 16.61 -13.75 4.09
CA ILE A 406 16.35 -12.33 3.84
C ILE A 406 17.43 -11.49 4.51
N LYS A 407 18.24 -10.80 3.70
CA LYS A 407 19.24 -9.84 4.19
C LYS A 407 19.01 -8.46 3.60
N THR A 408 19.69 -7.47 4.16
CA THR A 408 19.67 -6.08 3.65
C THR A 408 21.05 -5.76 3.11
N VAL A 409 21.13 -5.22 1.90
CA VAL A 409 22.40 -4.78 1.31
C VAL A 409 22.96 -3.61 2.11
N ALA A 410 24.15 -3.79 2.68
CA ALA A 410 24.90 -2.75 3.37
C ALA A 410 25.82 -2.00 2.41
N GLY A 411 26.45 -2.70 1.47
CA GLY A 411 27.39 -2.09 0.54
C GLY A 411 28.01 -3.07 -0.45
N PHE A 412 29.10 -2.63 -1.06
CA PHE A 412 29.86 -3.38 -2.07
C PHE A 412 31.34 -3.34 -1.71
N GLY A 413 32.04 -4.42 -1.98
CA GLY A 413 33.47 -4.59 -1.72
C GLY A 413 34.28 -4.66 -3.00
N LYS A 414 35.39 -5.40 -2.97
CA LYS A 414 36.21 -5.72 -4.14
C LYS A 414 35.51 -6.76 -5.03
N PRO A 415 35.98 -6.98 -6.28
CA PRO A 415 35.58 -8.13 -7.10
C PRO A 415 35.62 -9.46 -6.32
N CYS A 416 34.70 -10.40 -6.58
CA CYS A 416 34.60 -11.66 -5.84
C CYS A 416 35.89 -12.51 -5.86
N ASN A 417 36.71 -12.40 -6.91
CA ASN A 417 38.02 -13.05 -7.00
C ASN A 417 39.15 -12.33 -6.23
N GLN A 418 38.88 -11.16 -5.65
CA GLN A 418 39.83 -10.35 -4.88
C GLN A 418 39.33 -10.04 -3.46
N GLN A 419 38.02 -10.02 -3.24
CA GLN A 419 37.44 -9.79 -1.93
C GLN A 419 37.71 -11.00 -1.04
N THR A 420 38.48 -10.78 0.02
CA THR A 420 38.80 -11.80 1.01
C THR A 420 37.95 -11.67 2.27
N PHE A 421 37.86 -12.76 3.02
CA PHE A 421 37.38 -12.80 4.39
C PHE A 421 38.04 -13.97 5.12
N ARG A 422 38.04 -13.91 6.46
CA ARG A 422 38.55 -15.01 7.29
C ARG A 422 37.53 -16.13 7.34
N TRP A 423 37.83 -17.26 6.72
CA TRP A 423 37.03 -18.47 6.77
C TRP A 423 37.53 -19.36 7.90
N VAL A 424 36.65 -19.61 8.88
CA VAL A 424 36.92 -20.51 10.00
C VAL A 424 36.31 -21.87 9.67
N GLN A 425 37.14 -22.90 9.58
CA GLN A 425 36.69 -24.27 9.42
C GLN A 425 36.33 -24.84 10.79
N GLN A 426 35.23 -25.57 10.85
CA GLN A 426 34.75 -26.20 12.08
C GLN A 426 34.76 -27.73 11.91
N ASP A 427 35.05 -28.44 13.00
CA ASP A 427 34.87 -29.89 13.06
C ASP A 427 33.38 -30.26 13.20
N GLY A 428 33.07 -31.56 13.16
CA GLY A 428 31.70 -32.06 13.34
C GLY A 428 31.07 -31.74 14.70
N ALA A 429 31.85 -31.23 15.67
CA ALA A 429 31.37 -30.77 16.97
C ALA A 429 31.23 -29.24 17.05
N GLY A 430 31.51 -28.50 15.97
CA GLY A 430 31.42 -27.05 15.90
C GLY A 430 32.65 -26.31 16.47
N ASN A 431 33.71 -27.03 16.85
CA ASN A 431 34.94 -26.41 17.33
C ASN A 431 35.74 -25.86 16.15
N SER A 432 36.35 -24.69 16.33
CA SER A 432 37.17 -24.07 15.28
C SER A 432 38.48 -24.82 15.12
N THR A 433 38.69 -25.45 13.96
CA THR A 433 39.85 -26.31 13.69
C THR A 433 40.98 -25.55 13.02
N SER A 434 40.65 -24.65 12.10
CA SER A 434 41.61 -23.82 11.38
C SER A 434 40.93 -22.52 10.90
N SER A 435 41.72 -21.50 10.59
CA SER A 435 41.20 -20.32 9.90
C SER A 435 42.15 -19.90 8.79
N GLU A 436 41.63 -19.71 7.57
CA GLU A 436 42.39 -19.19 6.44
C GLU A 436 41.75 -17.93 5.87
N GLU A 437 42.55 -17.09 5.22
CA GLU A 437 42.03 -15.99 4.40
C GLU A 437 41.74 -16.51 3.00
N ILE A 438 40.49 -16.42 2.58
CA ILE A 438 40.01 -16.97 1.30
C ILE A 438 39.22 -15.90 0.54
N THR A 439 39.26 -15.94 -0.79
CA THR A 439 38.43 -15.07 -1.60
C THR A 439 36.99 -15.56 -1.64
N VAL A 440 36.03 -14.66 -1.87
CA VAL A 440 34.61 -15.02 -2.02
C VAL A 440 34.44 -16.06 -3.14
N SER A 441 35.11 -15.89 -4.27
CA SER A 441 35.04 -16.84 -5.39
C SER A 441 35.57 -18.23 -5.04
N GLU A 442 36.71 -18.30 -4.33
CA GLU A 442 37.31 -19.59 -3.97
C GLU A 442 36.51 -20.29 -2.86
N TYR A 443 35.95 -19.54 -1.91
CA TYR A 443 35.07 -20.09 -0.87
C TYR A 443 33.85 -20.79 -1.46
N TYR A 444 33.16 -20.15 -2.40
CA TYR A 444 31.98 -20.75 -3.03
C TYR A 444 32.31 -22.00 -3.84
N LYS A 445 33.50 -22.02 -4.47
CA LYS A 445 34.01 -23.20 -5.17
C LYS A 445 34.33 -24.36 -4.21
N ARG A 446 35.00 -24.09 -3.08
CA ARG A 446 35.41 -25.14 -2.11
C ARG A 446 34.27 -25.63 -1.23
N GLN A 447 33.43 -24.72 -0.73
CA GLN A 447 32.40 -25.03 0.25
C GLN A 447 31.10 -25.54 -0.38
N TYR A 448 30.76 -25.04 -1.57
CA TYR A 448 29.48 -25.33 -2.22
C TYR A 448 29.63 -25.95 -3.61
N GLU A 449 30.86 -26.16 -4.09
CA GLU A 449 31.14 -26.65 -5.46
C GLU A 449 30.53 -25.75 -6.55
N LEU A 450 30.34 -24.46 -6.24
CA LEU A 450 29.72 -23.49 -7.13
C LEU A 450 30.76 -22.62 -7.82
N TYR A 451 30.77 -22.65 -9.15
CA TYR A 451 31.58 -21.77 -9.98
C TYR A 451 30.83 -20.48 -10.30
N LEU A 452 31.44 -19.34 -9.98
CA LEU A 452 30.83 -18.03 -10.25
C LEU A 452 30.84 -17.75 -11.75
N SER A 453 29.70 -17.29 -12.31
CA SER A 453 29.63 -16.92 -13.74
C SER A 453 30.34 -15.60 -14.02
N ALA A 454 30.45 -14.73 -13.01
CA ALA A 454 31.09 -13.42 -13.10
C ALA A 454 31.99 -13.15 -11.88
N PRO A 455 33.15 -13.82 -11.75
CA PRO A 455 34.04 -13.67 -10.60
C PRO A 455 34.64 -12.26 -10.47
N GLY A 456 34.66 -11.48 -11.55
CA GLY A 456 35.06 -10.07 -11.55
C GLY A 456 33.99 -9.09 -11.05
N ALA A 457 32.75 -9.54 -10.79
CA ALA A 457 31.72 -8.69 -10.21
C ALA A 457 32.02 -8.40 -8.73
N GLU A 458 31.72 -7.20 -8.26
CA GLU A 458 31.95 -6.82 -6.86
C GLU A 458 31.08 -7.62 -5.90
N ALA A 459 31.70 -8.09 -4.82
CA ALA A 459 31.00 -8.78 -3.74
C ALA A 459 30.06 -7.82 -3.01
N VAL A 460 28.90 -8.33 -2.60
CA VAL A 460 27.86 -7.56 -1.92
C VAL A 460 27.95 -7.81 -0.41
N ASN A 461 28.07 -6.76 0.40
CA ASN A 461 27.97 -6.86 1.85
C ASN A 461 26.49 -6.90 2.24
N VAL A 462 26.08 -7.95 2.95
CA VAL A 462 24.73 -8.06 3.55
C VAL A 462 24.77 -8.18 5.09
N GLY A 463 25.97 -8.05 5.67
CA GLY A 463 26.24 -7.97 7.11
C GLY A 463 26.28 -6.52 7.61
N LYS A 464 26.97 -6.31 8.74
CA LYS A 464 27.25 -4.97 9.26
C LYS A 464 28.55 -4.43 8.66
N ASP A 465 28.82 -3.14 8.83
CA ASP A 465 30.08 -2.56 8.35
C ASP A 465 31.27 -3.06 9.20
N GLU A 466 31.08 -3.24 10.52
CA GLU A 466 32.12 -3.74 11.42
C GLU A 466 32.33 -5.26 11.30
N ASN A 467 31.32 -5.99 10.82
CA ASN A 467 31.38 -7.43 10.59
C ASN A 467 30.69 -7.76 9.25
N PRO A 468 31.39 -7.56 8.13
CA PRO A 468 30.83 -7.72 6.81
C PRO A 468 30.58 -9.19 6.49
N SER A 469 29.53 -9.42 5.69
CA SER A 469 29.18 -10.75 5.18
C SER A 469 29.05 -10.63 3.67
N TRP A 470 30.04 -11.17 2.96
CA TRP A 470 30.23 -10.98 1.52
C TRP A 470 29.56 -12.09 0.72
N PHE A 471 28.75 -11.71 -0.27
CA PHE A 471 28.04 -12.63 -1.16
C PHE A 471 28.27 -12.26 -2.63
N PRO A 472 28.40 -13.25 -3.54
CA PRO A 472 28.32 -13.02 -4.97
C PRO A 472 26.97 -12.42 -5.36
N PRO A 473 26.93 -11.41 -6.25
CA PRO A 473 25.68 -10.76 -6.67
C PRO A 473 24.73 -11.69 -7.45
N GLU A 474 25.22 -12.78 -8.03
CA GLU A 474 24.39 -13.75 -8.77
C GLU A 474 23.54 -14.63 -7.85
N PHE A 475 23.93 -14.75 -6.57
CA PHE A 475 23.21 -15.53 -5.55
C PHE A 475 22.31 -14.67 -4.65
N LEU A 476 22.10 -13.41 -5.03
CA LEU A 476 21.23 -12.49 -4.32
C LEU A 476 20.11 -12.05 -5.26
N ARG A 477 18.86 -12.24 -4.83
CA ARG A 477 17.67 -11.78 -5.56
C ARG A 477 16.98 -10.66 -4.82
N ILE A 478 16.72 -9.54 -5.48
CA ILE A 478 15.95 -8.43 -4.90
C ILE A 478 14.55 -8.93 -4.59
N LEU A 479 14.07 -8.71 -3.37
CA LEU A 479 12.70 -9.09 -3.02
C LEU A 479 11.67 -8.21 -3.75
N PRO A 480 10.56 -8.79 -4.23
CA PRO A 480 9.49 -8.01 -4.85
C PRO A 480 8.80 -7.10 -3.83
N HIS A 481 7.92 -6.23 -4.35
CA HIS A 481 7.05 -5.37 -3.54
C HIS A 481 7.78 -4.38 -2.62
N GLN A 482 9.02 -4.02 -2.95
CA GLN A 482 9.76 -2.96 -2.27
C GLN A 482 9.54 -1.62 -2.97
N VAL A 483 8.87 -0.67 -2.30
CA VAL A 483 8.62 0.67 -2.85
C VAL A 483 9.92 1.41 -3.10
N TYR A 484 10.05 2.02 -4.28
CA TYR A 484 11.07 3.01 -4.59
C TYR A 484 10.57 4.40 -4.14
N LYS A 485 11.16 4.90 -3.05
CA LYS A 485 10.68 6.11 -2.36
C LYS A 485 11.33 7.42 -2.82
N LYS A 486 12.37 7.34 -3.65
CA LYS A 486 13.07 8.53 -4.16
C LYS A 486 12.40 9.02 -5.45
N ILE A 487 12.85 10.17 -5.94
CA ILE A 487 12.44 10.67 -7.25
C ILE A 487 12.89 9.66 -8.31
N ILE A 488 11.96 9.29 -9.18
CA ILE A 488 12.26 8.39 -10.31
C ILE A 488 13.23 9.07 -11.29
N PRO A 489 14.12 8.31 -11.94
CA PRO A 489 14.98 8.86 -13.00
C PRO A 489 14.17 9.63 -14.05
N ASN A 490 14.65 10.80 -14.46
CA ASN A 490 13.91 11.72 -15.37
C ASN A 490 13.48 11.06 -16.68
N HIS A 491 14.30 10.16 -17.24
CA HIS A 491 13.98 9.45 -18.48
C HIS A 491 12.80 8.47 -18.34
N LEU A 492 12.44 8.08 -17.10
CA LEU A 492 11.26 7.25 -16.79
C LEU A 492 10.02 8.08 -16.45
N ALA A 493 10.17 9.38 -16.19
CA ALA A 493 9.08 10.23 -15.71
C ALA A 493 7.89 10.28 -16.68
N ALA A 494 8.16 10.46 -17.98
CA ALA A 494 7.11 10.47 -19.00
C ALA A 494 6.33 9.14 -19.05
N ARG A 495 7.03 8.00 -18.90
CA ARG A 495 6.39 6.68 -18.87
C ARG A 495 5.60 6.46 -17.58
N MET A 496 6.11 6.88 -16.43
CA MET A 496 5.37 6.85 -15.16
C MET A 496 4.08 7.65 -15.26
N ILE A 497 4.14 8.88 -15.78
CA ILE A 497 2.96 9.74 -15.98
C ILE A 497 1.97 9.06 -16.91
N LYS A 498 2.44 8.50 -18.03
CA LYS A 498 1.55 7.78 -18.98
C LYS A 498 0.84 6.58 -18.33
N ILE A 499 1.54 5.82 -17.48
CA ILE A 499 0.95 4.68 -16.77
C ILE A 499 -0.04 5.14 -15.67
N ALA A 500 0.28 6.22 -14.97
CA ALA A 500 -0.53 6.73 -13.86
C ALA A 500 -1.70 7.62 -14.31
N CYS A 501 -1.66 8.17 -15.53
CA CYS A 501 -2.69 9.01 -16.09
C CYS A 501 -3.88 8.16 -16.53
N VAL A 502 -4.86 8.03 -15.64
CA VAL A 502 -6.08 7.26 -15.88
C VAL A 502 -7.27 8.23 -15.95
N ASP A 503 -8.07 8.12 -17.01
CA ASP A 503 -9.28 8.91 -17.19
C ASP A 503 -10.31 8.65 -16.06
N PRO A 504 -11.15 9.63 -15.69
CA PRO A 504 -12.09 9.48 -14.57
C PRO A 504 -13.02 8.25 -14.67
N ILE A 505 -13.46 7.90 -15.89
CA ILE A 505 -14.32 6.73 -16.13
C ILE A 505 -13.55 5.44 -15.83
N ALA A 506 -12.33 5.29 -16.35
CA ALA A 506 -11.48 4.13 -16.08
C ALA A 506 -11.06 4.06 -14.60
N SER A 507 -10.77 5.21 -13.97
CA SER A 507 -10.46 5.28 -12.54
C SER A 507 -11.64 4.83 -11.68
N ARG A 508 -12.87 5.11 -12.09
CA ARG A 508 -14.07 4.58 -11.42
C ARG A 508 -14.12 3.06 -11.51
N SER A 509 -13.89 2.49 -12.69
CA SER A 509 -13.84 1.02 -12.89
C SER A 509 -12.77 0.35 -12.03
N LEU A 510 -11.59 0.96 -11.91
CA LEU A 510 -10.53 0.50 -11.00
C LEU A 510 -11.02 0.45 -9.55
N ILE A 511 -11.64 1.53 -9.07
CA ILE A 511 -12.09 1.62 -7.67
C ILE A 511 -13.25 0.65 -7.40
N GLU A 512 -14.27 0.61 -8.24
CA GLU A 512 -15.47 -0.18 -7.96
C GLU A 512 -15.26 -1.68 -8.25
N ASN A 513 -14.57 -2.06 -9.33
CA ASN A 513 -14.42 -3.47 -9.70
C ASN A 513 -13.07 -4.09 -9.25
N GLU A 514 -11.94 -3.39 -9.40
CA GLU A 514 -10.68 -3.95 -8.92
C GLU A 514 -10.63 -3.84 -7.40
N ALA A 515 -10.71 -2.64 -6.82
CA ALA A 515 -10.60 -2.50 -5.37
C ALA A 515 -11.76 -3.18 -4.61
N PHE A 516 -13.03 -2.78 -4.80
CA PHE A 516 -14.13 -3.36 -4.02
C PHE A 516 -14.43 -4.82 -4.35
N GLN A 517 -14.71 -5.17 -5.60
CA GLN A 517 -15.14 -6.55 -5.91
C GLN A 517 -14.05 -7.59 -5.72
N ARG A 518 -12.81 -7.30 -6.16
CA ARG A 518 -11.73 -8.29 -6.09
C ARG A 518 -10.97 -8.25 -4.76
N TYR A 519 -10.76 -7.06 -4.20
CA TYR A 519 -9.83 -6.88 -3.07
C TYR A 519 -10.46 -6.49 -1.72
N PHE A 520 -11.73 -6.08 -1.66
CA PHE A 520 -12.47 -6.02 -0.39
C PHE A 520 -13.27 -7.32 -0.19
N ARG A 521 -13.02 -8.04 0.91
CA ARG A 521 -13.85 -9.14 1.44
C ARG A 521 -15.17 -8.58 1.95
N LEU A 522 -16.11 -8.43 1.03
CA LEU A 522 -17.49 -8.03 1.30
C LEU A 522 -18.41 -9.25 1.26
N ASP A 523 -19.37 -9.27 2.18
CA ASP A 523 -20.51 -10.17 2.15
C ASP A 523 -21.62 -9.52 1.30
N TRP A 524 -21.75 -10.03 0.08
CA TRP A 524 -22.69 -9.55 -0.95
C TRP A 524 -24.12 -10.08 -0.79
N THR A 525 -24.38 -10.91 0.23
CA THR A 525 -25.74 -11.46 0.47
C THR A 525 -26.71 -10.42 1.05
N ILE A 526 -26.20 -9.24 1.41
CA ILE A 526 -26.95 -8.11 1.99
C ILE A 526 -26.62 -6.85 1.18
N ASP A 527 -27.61 -5.98 0.98
CA ASP A 527 -27.43 -4.66 0.35
C ASP A 527 -27.78 -3.53 1.36
N PRO A 528 -26.86 -2.60 1.69
CA PRO A 528 -25.47 -2.57 1.26
C PRO A 528 -24.63 -3.69 1.88
N PRO A 529 -23.57 -4.15 1.18
CA PRO A 529 -22.73 -5.24 1.66
C PRO A 529 -21.96 -4.84 2.92
N ARG A 530 -21.65 -5.84 3.74
CA ARG A 530 -20.87 -5.67 4.98
C ARG A 530 -19.48 -6.26 4.86
N LEU A 531 -18.56 -5.76 5.68
CA LEU A 531 -17.23 -6.35 5.77
C LEU A 531 -17.37 -7.78 6.33
N LEU A 532 -16.83 -8.78 5.61
CA LEU A 532 -16.98 -10.18 5.98
C LEU A 532 -16.48 -10.47 7.40
N HIS A 533 -15.32 -9.90 7.76
CA HIS A 533 -14.72 -10.08 9.08
C HIS A 533 -15.20 -9.08 10.13
N CYS A 534 -15.89 -7.99 9.74
CA CYS A 534 -16.47 -7.03 10.68
C CYS A 534 -17.92 -6.71 10.25
N PRO A 535 -18.88 -7.64 10.50
CA PRO A 535 -20.25 -7.53 10.00
C PRO A 535 -21.01 -6.28 10.47
N SER A 536 -20.53 -5.62 11.53
CA SER A 536 -21.09 -4.37 12.06
C SER A 536 -20.79 -3.14 11.20
N ILE A 537 -19.93 -3.26 10.19
CA ILE A 537 -19.63 -2.20 9.23
C ILE A 537 -20.13 -2.62 7.86
N GLN A 538 -21.08 -1.85 7.35
CA GLN A 538 -21.54 -1.89 5.97
C GLN A 538 -20.88 -0.78 5.16
N VAL A 539 -20.57 -1.07 3.90
CA VAL A 539 -20.00 -0.10 2.97
C VAL A 539 -20.79 -0.20 1.67
N ASP A 540 -21.43 0.89 1.25
CA ASP A 540 -22.03 0.95 -0.08
C ASP A 540 -20.91 1.08 -1.13
N PRO A 541 -20.68 0.09 -2.01
CA PRO A 541 -19.58 0.07 -2.97
C PRO A 541 -19.84 0.98 -4.17
N ARG A 542 -21.00 1.63 -4.26
CA ARG A 542 -21.34 2.55 -5.34
C ARG A 542 -20.87 3.96 -5.01
N MET A 543 -20.21 4.61 -5.95
CA MET A 543 -19.77 6.01 -5.78
C MET A 543 -20.94 6.94 -5.45
N LEU A 544 -20.78 7.77 -4.41
CA LEU A 544 -21.80 8.73 -4.01
C LEU A 544 -22.03 9.79 -5.10
N LYS A 545 -23.30 9.98 -5.43
CA LYS A 545 -23.77 11.03 -6.35
C LYS A 545 -24.18 12.26 -5.54
N ILE A 546 -23.46 13.37 -5.71
CA ILE A 546 -23.67 14.59 -4.92
C ILE A 546 -24.13 15.76 -5.80
N PRO A 547 -24.88 16.72 -5.23
CA PRO A 547 -25.12 18.02 -5.85
C PRO A 547 -23.81 18.80 -6.07
N SER A 548 -23.70 19.47 -7.21
CA SER A 548 -22.57 20.31 -7.61
C SER A 548 -23.08 21.61 -8.24
N ALA A 549 -22.43 22.72 -7.92
CA ALA A 549 -22.61 23.99 -8.60
C ALA A 549 -21.47 24.21 -9.60
N HIS A 550 -21.79 24.74 -10.77
CA HIS A 550 -20.81 25.31 -11.70
C HIS A 550 -20.79 26.82 -11.48
N LEU A 551 -19.65 27.36 -11.06
CA LEU A 551 -19.50 28.80 -10.91
C LEU A 551 -19.30 29.44 -12.28
N GLU A 552 -19.93 30.59 -12.51
CA GLU A 552 -19.75 31.33 -13.75
C GLU A 552 -18.31 31.82 -13.88
N TYR A 553 -17.81 31.82 -15.12
CA TYR A 553 -16.49 32.33 -15.41
C TYR A 553 -16.45 33.86 -15.28
N PRO A 554 -15.39 34.44 -14.71
CA PRO A 554 -15.23 35.89 -14.67
C PRO A 554 -15.03 36.46 -16.09
N SER A 555 -15.36 37.75 -16.26
CA SER A 555 -14.97 38.47 -17.47
C SER A 555 -13.49 38.86 -17.39
N ILE A 556 -12.74 38.68 -18.48
CA ILE A 556 -11.33 39.07 -18.54
C ILE A 556 -11.22 40.37 -19.34
N GLU A 557 -10.81 41.44 -18.67
CA GLU A 557 -10.58 42.74 -19.28
C GLU A 557 -9.09 42.96 -19.57
N TYR A 558 -8.78 43.36 -20.80
CA TYR A 558 -7.49 43.84 -21.26
C TYR A 558 -7.53 45.36 -21.47
N ALA A 559 -6.38 45.97 -21.78
CA ALA A 559 -6.26 47.42 -21.90
C ALA A 559 -7.26 48.05 -22.89
N THR A 560 -7.60 47.35 -23.97
CA THR A 560 -8.51 47.86 -25.01
C THR A 560 -9.65 46.91 -25.36
N THR A 561 -9.59 45.65 -24.93
CA THR A 561 -10.58 44.62 -25.30
C THR A 561 -10.98 43.75 -24.12
N LYS A 562 -12.00 42.91 -24.31
CA LYS A 562 -12.35 41.84 -23.37
C LYS A 562 -12.07 40.47 -23.99
N ALA A 563 -11.63 39.51 -23.20
CA ALA A 563 -11.57 38.11 -23.59
C ALA A 563 -12.75 37.32 -23.03
N SER A 564 -13.32 36.48 -23.88
CA SER A 564 -14.28 35.47 -23.45
C SER A 564 -13.52 34.19 -23.08
N ILE A 565 -13.91 33.59 -21.95
CA ILE A 565 -13.45 32.27 -21.56
C ILE A 565 -14.30 31.24 -22.32
N ASN A 566 -13.65 30.25 -22.92
CA ASN A 566 -14.37 29.14 -23.54
C ASN A 566 -15.06 28.30 -22.45
N PRO A 567 -16.40 28.21 -22.44
CA PRO A 567 -17.13 27.57 -21.37
C PRO A 567 -16.87 26.06 -21.26
N ARG A 568 -16.41 25.41 -22.35
CA ARG A 568 -16.15 23.96 -22.37
C ARG A 568 -14.88 23.56 -21.64
N ASN A 569 -13.84 24.38 -21.66
CA ASN A 569 -12.52 24.02 -21.13
C ASN A 569 -11.91 25.09 -20.20
N GLY A 570 -12.61 26.19 -19.95
CA GLY A 570 -12.16 27.26 -19.07
C GLY A 570 -10.94 28.01 -19.59
N ARG A 571 -10.61 27.92 -20.89
CA ARG A 571 -9.42 28.55 -21.48
C ARG A 571 -9.77 29.83 -22.23
N TRP A 572 -8.84 30.77 -22.21
CA TRP A 572 -8.80 31.94 -23.08
C TRP A 572 -7.37 32.09 -23.61
N ASP A 573 -7.16 32.98 -24.58
CA ASP A 573 -5.83 33.30 -25.08
C ASP A 573 -5.70 34.79 -25.42
N LEU A 574 -4.49 35.20 -25.79
CA LEU A 574 -4.11 36.57 -26.09
C LEU A 574 -4.35 36.96 -27.56
N ARG A 575 -4.96 36.11 -28.37
CA ARG A 575 -5.18 36.44 -29.79
C ARG A 575 -6.16 37.60 -29.89
N ASN A 576 -5.72 38.66 -30.56
CA ASN A 576 -6.49 39.88 -30.80
C ASN A 576 -7.00 40.55 -29.50
N LYS A 577 -6.14 40.63 -28.46
CA LYS A 577 -6.47 41.23 -27.16
C LYS A 577 -5.76 42.54 -26.87
#